data_AF-X0ZXQ2-F1
#
_entry.id   AF-X0ZXQ2-F1
#
_cell.length_a   1.000
_cell.length_b   1.000
_cell.length_c   1.000
_cell.angle_alpha   90.00
_cell.angle_beta   90.00
_cell.angle_gamma   90.00
#
_symmetry.space_group_name_H-M   'P 1'
#
loop_
_entity.id
_entity.type
_entity.pdbx_description
1 polymer ?
#
loop_
_entity_poly.entity_id
_entity_poly.type
_entity_poly.pdbx_seq_one_letter_code
_entity_poly.pdbx_strand_id
1 'polypeptide(L)'
;MGDGVVTDQGQLARLGHVIRARVTQIMNLLNLAPDIQEAILFLPRVERGRDSVTERELREVVGVVVWIVQRQMLRRLDPSP
;
A
#
# COMPACT_ATOMS: atom_id res chain seq x y z
N MET A 1 1.12 -18.89 -24.80
CA MET A 1 0.32 -18.01 -23.92
C MET A 1 0.28 -18.72 -22.57
N GLY A 2 0.92 -18.18 -21.54
CA GLY A 2 0.85 -18.72 -20.18
C GLY A 2 -0.26 -17.99 -19.43
N ASP A 3 -1.08 -18.71 -18.68
CA ASP A 3 -2.41 -18.33 -18.18
C ASP A 3 -2.46 -17.20 -17.13
N GLY A 4 -1.59 -16.19 -17.19
CA GLY A 4 -1.61 -15.05 -16.26
C GLY A 4 -1.35 -15.42 -14.79
N VAL A 5 -1.11 -16.70 -14.49
CA VAL A 5 -0.86 -17.20 -13.14
C VAL A 5 0.59 -16.92 -12.78
N VAL A 6 0.80 -15.78 -12.11
CA VAL A 6 2.10 -15.47 -11.51
C VAL A 6 2.31 -16.40 -10.32
N THR A 7 3.28 -17.31 -10.43
CA THR A 7 3.45 -18.43 -9.48
C THR A 7 4.09 -18.00 -8.16
N ASP A 8 4.84 -16.89 -8.16
CA ASP A 8 5.48 -16.34 -6.97
C ASP A 8 5.83 -14.84 -7.12
N GLN A 9 6.09 -14.17 -5.98
CA GLN A 9 6.44 -12.74 -5.94
C GLN A 9 7.70 -12.37 -6.76
N GLY A 10 8.57 -13.33 -7.06
CA GLY A 10 9.77 -13.16 -7.86
C GLY A 10 9.49 -13.19 -9.36
N GLN A 11 8.54 -14.00 -9.81
CA GLN A 11 7.99 -13.86 -11.16
C GLN A 11 7.29 -12.51 -11.33
N LEU A 12 6.50 -12.07 -10.34
CA LEU A 12 5.85 -10.76 -10.36
C LEU A 12 6.87 -9.62 -10.47
N ALA A 13 7.97 -9.73 -9.71
CA ALA A 13 9.06 -8.76 -9.73
C ALA A 13 9.72 -8.65 -11.11
N ARG A 14 9.99 -9.79 -11.77
CA ARG A 14 10.57 -9.83 -13.12
C ARG A 14 9.63 -9.22 -14.16
N LEU A 15 8.34 -9.55 -14.10
CA LEU A 15 7.33 -9.01 -15.01
C LEU A 15 7.12 -7.50 -14.82
N GLY A 16 7.15 -7.03 -13.56
CA GLY A 16 6.98 -5.63 -13.21
C GLY A 16 8.27 -4.79 -13.27
N HIS A 17 9.40 -5.37 -13.67
CA HIS A 17 10.73 -4.72 -13.66
C HIS A 17 11.10 -4.08 -12.31
N VAL A 18 10.67 -4.68 -11.21
CA VAL A 18 10.95 -4.21 -9.83
C VAL A 18 11.68 -5.27 -9.03
N ILE A 19 12.27 -4.89 -7.90
CA ILE A 19 12.87 -5.85 -6.96
C ILE A 19 11.78 -6.61 -6.19
N ARG A 20 12.07 -7.86 -5.79
CA ARG A 20 11.16 -8.69 -4.98
C ARG A 20 10.65 -7.96 -3.73
N ALA A 21 11.54 -7.25 -3.03
CA ALA A 21 11.16 -6.50 -1.83
C ALA A 21 10.08 -5.44 -2.11
N ARG A 22 10.07 -4.82 -3.30
CA ARG A 22 9.04 -3.85 -3.70
C ARG A 22 7.69 -4.53 -3.93
N VAL A 23 7.69 -5.71 -4.55
CA VAL A 23 6.48 -6.53 -4.68
C VAL A 23 5.92 -6.88 -3.30
N THR A 24 6.76 -7.35 -2.38
CA THR A 24 6.33 -7.66 -1.02
C THR A 24 5.73 -6.44 -0.31
N GLN A 25 6.35 -5.26 -0.45
CA GLN A 25 5.83 -4.02 0.13
C GLN A 25 4.42 -3.69 -0.36
N ILE A 26 4.19 -3.76 -1.66
CA ILE A 26 2.88 -3.50 -2.27
C ILE A 26 1.86 -4.56 -1.81
N MET A 27 2.23 -5.85 -1.82
CA MET A 27 1.35 -6.92 -1.38
C MET A 27 0.97 -6.81 0.10
N ASN A 28 1.85 -6.29 0.94
CA ASN A 28 1.57 -6.10 2.36
C ASN A 28 0.47 -5.04 2.61
N LEU A 29 0.19 -4.14 1.65
CA LEU A 29 -0.91 -3.17 1.78
C LEU A 29 -2.28 -3.87 1.92
N LEU A 30 -2.40 -5.12 1.46
CA LEU A 30 -3.61 -5.94 1.63
C LEU A 30 -3.91 -6.30 3.10
N ASN A 31 -2.97 -6.06 4.03
CA ASN A 31 -3.17 -6.27 5.47
C ASN A 31 -3.72 -5.03 6.19
N LEU A 32 -3.92 -3.91 5.48
CA LEU A 32 -4.59 -2.73 6.03
C LEU A 32 -6.06 -3.00 6.30
N ALA A 33 -6.64 -2.29 7.26
CA ALA A 33 -8.07 -2.29 7.50
C ALA A 33 -8.82 -1.92 6.19
N PRO A 34 -9.95 -2.57 5.87
CA PRO A 34 -10.61 -2.39 4.58
C PRO A 34 -10.92 -0.93 4.22
N ASP A 35 -11.37 -0.13 5.20
CA ASP A 35 -11.67 1.30 5.04
C ASP A 35 -10.41 2.14 4.69
N ILE A 36 -9.24 1.71 5.16
CA ILE A 36 -7.97 2.37 4.84
C ILE A 36 -7.54 2.03 3.41
N GLN A 37 -7.75 0.78 2.97
CA GLN A 37 -7.47 0.38 1.59
C GLN A 37 -8.34 1.19 0.61
N GLU A 38 -9.62 1.35 0.94
CA GLU A 38 -10.56 2.15 0.16
C GLU A 38 -10.13 3.62 0.09
N ALA A 39 -9.74 4.21 1.22
CA ALA A 39 -9.23 5.58 1.26
C ALA A 39 -8.03 5.77 0.32
N ILE A 40 -7.08 4.84 0.31
CA ILE A 40 -5.90 4.89 -0.57
C ILE A 40 -6.30 4.81 -2.05
N LEU A 41 -7.23 3.91 -2.40
CA LEU A 41 -7.69 3.73 -3.78
C LEU A 41 -8.39 4.98 -4.34
N PHE A 42 -9.02 5.76 -3.46
CA PHE A 42 -9.75 6.99 -3.82
C PHE A 42 -9.02 8.28 -3.44
N LEU A 43 -7.72 8.21 -3.10
CA LEU A 43 -6.94 9.41 -2.83
C LEU A 43 -6.92 10.33 -4.08
N PRO A 44 -7.23 11.63 -3.92
CA PRO A 44 -7.12 12.56 -5.03
C PRO A 44 -5.66 12.64 -5.49
N ARG A 45 -5.46 12.82 -6.79
CA ARG A 45 -4.13 13.04 -7.34
C ARG A 45 -3.57 14.35 -6.81
N VAL A 46 -2.41 14.29 -6.16
CA VAL A 46 -1.68 15.50 -5.77
C VAL A 46 -0.99 16.08 -7.00
N GLU A 47 -1.45 17.24 -7.48
CA GLU A 47 -0.87 17.91 -8.65
C GLU A 47 0.31 18.83 -8.28
N ARG A 48 0.31 19.35 -7.05
CA ARG A 48 1.34 20.24 -6.49
C ARG A 48 1.40 20.06 -4.98
N GLY A 49 2.60 20.19 -4.41
CA GLY A 49 2.81 20.04 -2.96
C GLY A 49 3.27 18.62 -2.57
N ARG A 50 3.23 18.34 -1.27
CA ARG A 50 3.61 17.04 -0.70
C ARG A 50 2.39 16.11 -0.72
N ASP A 51 2.63 14.83 -0.96
CA ASP A 51 1.60 13.79 -0.80
C ASP A 51 1.04 13.81 0.62
N SER A 52 -0.29 13.71 0.75
CA SER A 52 -0.97 13.60 2.05
C SER A 52 -0.64 12.30 2.78
N VAL A 53 -0.28 11.25 2.02
CA VAL A 53 0.29 10.02 2.58
C VAL A 53 1.28 9.41 1.60
N THR A 54 2.42 8.94 2.13
CA THR A 54 3.44 8.24 1.34
C THR A 54 3.38 6.73 1.58
N GLU A 55 3.88 5.92 0.63
CA GLU A 55 4.01 4.47 0.84
C GLU A 55 4.85 4.12 2.08
N ARG A 56 5.87 4.94 2.38
CA ARG A 56 6.73 4.72 3.53
C ARG A 56 5.95 4.85 4.85
N GLU A 57 5.11 5.86 4.97
CA GLU A 57 4.26 6.05 6.15
C GLU A 57 3.22 4.92 6.26
N LEU A 58 2.64 4.49 5.13
CA LEU A 58 1.73 3.35 5.10
C LEU A 58 2.38 2.04 5.55
N ARG A 59 3.69 1.85 5.31
CA ARG A 59 4.41 0.65 5.74
C ARG A 59 4.41 0.49 7.26
N GLU A 60 4.50 1.60 8.00
CA GLU A 60 4.43 1.57 9.47
C GLU A 60 3.03 1.18 9.94
N VAL A 61 1.98 1.68 9.26
CA VAL A 61 0.59 1.33 9.54
C VAL A 61 0.32 -0.16 9.27
N VAL A 62 0.77 -0.66 8.12
CA VAL A 62 0.63 -2.09 7.72
C VAL A 62 1.27 -3.04 8.73
N GLY A 63 2.36 -2.63 9.38
CA GLY A 63 3.05 -3.45 10.37
C GLY A 63 2.24 -3.73 11.64
N VAL A 64 1.11 -3.05 11.84
CA VAL A 64 0.27 -3.20 13.03
C VAL A 64 -0.89 -4.16 12.76
N VAL A 65 -0.99 -5.23 13.54
CA VAL A 65 -2.03 -6.27 13.40
C VAL A 65 -3.43 -5.75 13.77
N VAL A 66 -3.53 -4.81 14.72
CA VAL A 66 -4.81 -4.32 15.25
C VAL A 66 -5.34 -3.16 14.41
N TRP A 67 -6.44 -3.36 13.68
CA TRP A 67 -7.05 -2.36 12.80
C TRP A 67 -7.45 -1.05 13.50
N ILE A 68 -7.90 -1.10 14.75
CA ILE A 68 -8.19 0.14 15.52
C ILE A 68 -6.94 1.02 15.63
N VAL A 69 -5.77 0.41 15.86
CA VAL A 69 -4.50 1.13 15.96
C VAL A 69 -4.07 1.62 14.58
N GLN A 70 -4.25 0.82 13.52
CA GLN A 70 -3.99 1.27 12.14
C GLN A 70 -4.78 2.56 11.82
N ARG A 71 -6.08 2.61 12.13
CA ARG A 71 -6.92 3.80 11.92
C ARG A 71 -6.47 4.99 12.76
N GLN A 72 -6.01 4.76 13.99
CA GLN A 72 -5.45 5.84 14.82
C GLN A 72 -4.14 6.38 14.23
N MET A 73 -3.28 5.52 13.70
CA MET A 73 -2.05 5.94 13.02
C MET A 73 -2.36 6.72 11.76
N LEU A 74 -3.27 6.21 10.91
CA LEU A 74 -3.65 6.89 9.68
C LEU A 74 -4.22 8.30 9.96
N ARG A 75 -5.08 8.46 10.98
CA ARG A 75 -5.59 9.78 11.36
C ARG A 75 -4.50 10.78 11.78
N ARG A 76 -3.34 10.31 12.25
CA ARG A 76 -2.20 11.17 12.59
C ARG A 76 -1.37 11.59 11.38
N LEU A 77 -1.48 10.85 10.28
CA LEU A 77 -0.82 11.18 9.01
C LEU A 77 -1.58 12.27 8.24
N ASP A 78 -2.81 12.56 8.64
CA ASP A 78 -3.72 13.53 8.01
C ASP A 78 -3.93 13.33 6.49
N PRO A 79 -4.54 12.20 6.08
CA PRO A 79 -5.03 12.05 4.71
C PRO A 79 -6.31 12.88 4.53
N SER A 80 -6.24 14.19 4.73
CA SER A 80 -7.33 15.06 4.31
C SER A 80 -7.32 15.16 2.78
N PRO A 81 -8.50 15.12 2.12
CA PRO A 81 -8.61 15.59 0.75
C PRO A 81 -8.28 17.09 0.63
#